data_AF-A0A6B1BSB3-F1
#
_entry.id   AF-A0A6B1BSB3-F1
#
_cell.length_a   1.000
_cell.length_b   1.000
_cell.length_c   1.000
_cell.angle_alpha   90.00
_cell.angle_beta   90.00
_cell.angle_gamma   90.00
#
_symmetry.space_group_name_H-M   'P 1'
#
loop_
_entity.id
_entity.type
_entity.pdbx_description
1 polymer ?
#
loop_
_entity_poly.entity_id
_entity_poly.type
_entity_poly.pdbx_seq_one_letter_code
_entity_poly.pdbx_strand_id
1 'polypeptide(L)'
;MKTLNIPYSEDLLLITGQEPEVFEREARFLLALKFFELRRISAGKAAELSGLSKPEFLAKVSALDIPVVDLDDDQLDTELGYK
;
A
#
# COMPACT_ATOMS: atom_id res chain seq x y z
N MET A 1 3.09 8.68 -17.91
CA MET A 1 2.45 8.39 -16.61
C MET A 1 0.94 8.46 -16.75
N LYS A 2 0.19 7.72 -15.94
CA LYS A 2 -1.27 7.78 -15.85
C LYS A 2 -1.64 8.27 -14.45
N THR A 3 -2.73 9.04 -14.35
CA THR A 3 -3.21 9.62 -13.08
C THR A 3 -4.57 9.05 -12.77
N LEU A 4 -4.77 8.62 -11.52
CA LEU A 4 -6.07 8.26 -10.97
C LEU A 4 -6.60 9.45 -10.17
N ASN A 5 -7.73 10.02 -10.57
CA ASN A 5 -8.40 11.08 -9.83
C ASN A 5 -9.59 10.49 -9.07
N ILE A 6 -9.60 10.67 -7.75
CA ILE A 6 -10.69 10.24 -6.88
C ILE A 6 -11.27 11.50 -6.24
N PRO A 7 -12.44 12.00 -6.67
CA PRO A 7 -13.08 13.12 -5.99
C PRO A 7 -13.53 12.69 -4.59
N TYR A 8 -13.30 13.55 -3.60
CA TYR A 8 -13.77 13.37 -2.23
C TYR A 8 -14.33 14.69 -1.70
N SER A 9 -15.23 14.62 -0.72
CA SER A 9 -15.88 15.80 -0.15
C SER A 9 -15.02 16.46 0.94
N GLU A 10 -15.23 17.75 1.17
CA GLU A 10 -14.63 18.47 2.30
C GLU A 10 -15.07 17.88 3.65
N ASP A 11 -16.32 17.41 3.74
CA ASP A 11 -16.83 16.73 4.93
C ASP A 11 -16.00 15.49 5.31
N LEU A 12 -15.41 14.80 4.32
CA LEU A 12 -14.55 13.65 4.60
C LEU A 12 -13.27 14.09 5.34
N LEU A 13 -12.66 15.20 4.91
CA LEU A 13 -11.48 15.78 5.58
C LEU A 13 -11.83 16.26 6.99
N LEU A 14 -13.03 16.82 7.18
CA LEU A 14 -13.52 17.24 8.49
C LEU A 14 -13.71 16.05 9.43
N ILE A 15 -14.29 14.95 8.95
CA ILE A 15 -14.51 13.73 9.74
C ILE A 15 -13.18 13.06 10.10
N THR A 16 -12.21 13.03 9.20
CA THR A 16 -10.89 12.46 9.48
C THR A 16 -9.98 13.40 10.29
N GLY A 17 -10.29 14.70 10.32
CA GLY A 17 -9.48 15.73 10.95
C GLY A 17 -8.14 15.95 10.22
N GLN A 18 -8.10 15.69 8.92
CA GLN A 18 -6.87 15.72 8.11
C GLN A 18 -6.88 16.86 7.10
N GLU A 19 -5.71 17.45 6.92
CA GLU A 19 -5.44 18.30 5.75
C GLU A 19 -5.46 17.46 4.46
N PRO A 20 -5.86 18.04 3.31
CA PRO A 20 -5.98 17.32 2.04
C PRO A 20 -4.72 16.51 1.67
N GLU A 21 -3.53 17.10 1.82
CA GLU A 21 -2.26 16.44 1.46
C GLU A 21 -1.96 15.22 2.35
N VAL A 22 -2.32 15.28 3.63
CA VAL A 22 -2.14 14.18 4.57
C VAL A 22 -3.08 13.03 4.21
N PHE A 23 -4.36 13.35 3.97
CA PHE A 23 -5.37 12.40 3.53
C PHE A 23 -4.98 11.73 2.21
N GLU A 24 -4.54 12.49 1.21
CA GLU A 24 -4.15 11.94 -0.09
C GLU A 24 -2.91 11.04 -0.02
N ARG A 25 -1.92 11.39 0.82
CA ARG A 25 -0.75 10.53 1.08
C ARG A 25 -1.15 9.24 1.77
N GLU A 26 -2.06 9.31 2.74
CA GLU A 26 -2.60 8.12 3.40
C GLU A 26 -3.40 7.25 2.42
N ALA A 27 -4.33 7.83 1.66
CA ALA A 27 -5.14 7.12 0.67
C ALA A 27 -4.27 6.42 -0.38
N ARG A 28 -3.20 7.08 -0.86
CA ARG A 28 -2.23 6.48 -1.79
C ARG A 28 -1.49 5.30 -1.16
N PHE A 29 -1.06 5.44 0.09
CA PHE A 29 -0.42 4.35 0.82
C PHE A 29 -1.38 3.17 1.02
N LEU A 30 -2.62 3.42 1.45
CA LEU A 30 -3.64 2.39 1.65
C LEU A 30 -3.99 1.67 0.34
N LEU A 31 -4.04 2.38 -0.79
CA LEU A 31 -4.23 1.76 -2.10
C LEU A 31 -3.09 0.80 -2.46
N ALA A 32 -1.83 1.24 -2.26
CA ALA A 32 -0.65 0.43 -2.51
C ALA A 32 -0.59 -0.79 -1.57
N LEU A 33 -0.85 -0.58 -0.28
CA LEU A 33 -0.97 -1.63 0.72
C LEU A 33 -2.02 -2.65 0.28
N LYS A 34 -3.20 -2.20 -0.16
CA LYS A 34 -4.28 -3.13 -0.51
C LYS A 34 -3.94 -4.01 -1.70
N PHE A 35 -3.30 -3.45 -2.72
CA PHE A 35 -2.83 -4.26 -3.85
C PHE A 35 -1.70 -5.24 -3.47
N PHE A 36 -0.84 -4.86 -2.52
CA PHE A 36 0.20 -5.73 -1.97
C PHE A 36 -0.41 -6.89 -1.16
N GLU A 37 -1.33 -6.60 -0.25
CA GLU A 37 -2.09 -7.61 0.52
C GLU A 37 -2.80 -8.61 -0.41
N LEU A 38 -3.39 -8.12 -1.50
CA LEU A 38 -4.07 -8.95 -2.50
C LEU A 38 -3.12 -9.67 -3.48
N ARG A 39 -1.80 -9.62 -3.26
CA ARG A 39 -0.76 -10.22 -4.13
C ARG A 39 -0.86 -9.78 -5.59
N ARG A 40 -1.41 -8.58 -5.87
CA ARG A 40 -1.54 -8.04 -7.23
C ARG A 40 -0.30 -7.30 -7.68
N ILE A 41 0.46 -6.76 -6.74
CA ILE A 41 1.72 -6.07 -6.98
C ILE A 41 2.75 -6.50 -5.94
N SER A 42 4.04 -6.47 -6.33
CA SER A 42 5.14 -6.73 -5.40
C SER A 42 5.35 -5.59 -4.42
N ALA A 43 6.05 -5.84 -3.31
CA ALA A 43 6.43 -4.80 -2.34
C ALA A 43 7.20 -3.64 -2.99
N GLY A 44 8.02 -3.90 -4.01
CA GLY A 44 8.73 -2.85 -4.75
C GLY A 44 7.78 -1.95 -5.55
N LYS A 45 6.78 -2.54 -6.22
CA LYS A 45 5.76 -1.78 -6.96
C LYS A 45 4.80 -1.04 -6.02
N ALA A 46 4.47 -1.62 -4.87
CA ALA A 46 3.68 -0.96 -3.84
C ALA A 46 4.43 0.25 -3.25
N ALA A 47 5.73 0.11 -2.97
CA ALA A 47 6.57 1.22 -2.53
C ALA A 47 6.58 2.37 -3.55
N GLU A 48 6.83 2.07 -4.83
CA GLU A 48 6.75 3.02 -5.94
C GLU A 48 5.39 3.74 -6.01
N LEU A 49 4.28 2.98 -5.93
CA LEU A 49 2.92 3.54 -5.96
C LEU A 49 2.63 4.42 -4.74
N SER A 50 3.13 4.04 -3.55
CA SER A 50 2.97 4.80 -2.32
C SER A 50 3.86 6.06 -2.25
N GLY A 51 4.84 6.19 -3.15
CA GLY A 51 5.85 7.25 -3.10
C GLY A 51 6.89 7.07 -1.99
N LEU A 52 7.08 5.84 -1.50
CA LEU A 52 8.05 5.47 -0.47
C LEU A 52 9.19 4.64 -1.08
N SER A 53 10.34 4.60 -0.41
CA SER A 53 11.34 3.56 -0.69
C SER A 53 10.82 2.18 -0.23
N LYS A 54 11.34 1.11 -0.83
CA LYS A 54 10.96 -0.27 -0.45
C LYS A 54 11.16 -0.55 1.05
N PRO A 55 12.27 -0.15 1.70
CA PRO A 55 12.43 -0.33 3.15
C PRO A 55 11.42 0.47 3.97
N GLU A 56 11.13 1.73 3.61
CA GLU A 56 10.14 2.55 4.31
C GLU A 56 8.73 1.98 4.19
N PHE A 57 8.36 1.49 3.00
CA PHE A 57 7.08 0.84 2.79
C PHE A 57 6.95 -0.40 3.70
N LEU A 58 7.94 -1.30 3.68
CA LEU A 58 7.92 -2.51 4.51
C LEU A 58 7.91 -2.20 6.01
N ALA A 59 8.67 -1.20 6.45
CA ALA A 59 8.64 -0.75 7.85
C ALA A 59 7.24 -0.23 8.23
N LYS A 60 6.61 0.57 7.37
CA LYS A 60 5.26 1.10 7.61
C LYS A 60 4.20 0.00 7.61
N VAL A 61 4.31 -1.01 6.74
CA VAL A 61 3.45 -2.20 6.77
C VAL A 61 3.62 -2.95 8.09
N SER A 62 4.85 -3.19 8.54
CA SER A 62 5.12 -3.92 9.78
C SER A 62 4.63 -3.21 11.05
N ALA A 63 4.52 -1.88 11.02
CA ALA A 63 4.03 -1.08 12.13
C ALA A 63 2.50 -1.05 12.23
N LEU A 64 1.81 -1.35 11.12
CA LEU A 64 0.38 -1.60 11.13
C LEU A 64 0.24 -3.07 11.52
N ASP A 65 -0.40 -3.35 12.64
CA ASP A 65 -0.58 -4.69 13.21
C ASP A 65 -1.56 -5.52 12.34
N ILE A 66 -1.26 -5.61 11.05
CA ILE A 66 -2.02 -6.29 10.02
C ILE A 66 -1.51 -7.73 10.06
N PRO A 67 -2.34 -8.71 10.42
CA PRO A 67 -2.04 -10.08 10.08
C PRO A 67 -1.90 -10.10 8.57
N VAL A 68 -0.67 -10.25 8.08
CA VAL A 68 -0.42 -10.60 6.69
C VAL A 68 -1.03 -12.00 6.56
N VAL A 69 -2.32 -12.05 6.25
CA VAL A 69 -3.13 -13.28 6.26
C VAL A 69 -2.44 -14.32 5.38
N ASP A 70 -2.37 -15.52 5.95
CA ASP A 70 -1.79 -16.78 5.48
C ASP A 70 -0.98 -16.72 4.18
N LEU A 71 0.30 -17.05 4.33
CA LEU A 71 1.10 -17.60 3.25
C LEU A 71 0.37 -18.85 2.74
N ASP A 72 -0.49 -18.70 1.75
CA ASP A 72 -0.87 -19.83 0.91
C ASP A 72 0.43 -20.25 0.21
N ASP A 73 0.88 -21.47 0.51
CA ASP A 73 2.24 -21.98 0.30
C ASP A 73 2.74 -21.95 -1.16
N ASP A 74 1.90 -21.54 -2.11
CA ASP A 74 2.14 -21.62 -3.55
C ASP A 74 2.91 -20.43 -4.17
N GLN A 75 3.29 -19.41 -3.40
CA GLN A 75 4.02 -18.23 -3.95
C GLN A 75 5.48 -18.06 -3.53
N LEU A 76 6.02 -18.91 -2.64
CA LEU A 76 7.43 -18.84 -2.25
C LEU A 76 8.39 -19.27 -3.37
N ASP A 77 7.96 -20.14 -4.28
CA ASP A 77 8.79 -20.65 -5.38
C ASP A 77 9.13 -19.58 -6.43
N THR A 78 8.27 -18.57 -6.60
CA THR A 78 8.52 -17.52 -7.60
C THR A 78 9.51 -16.46 -7.11
N GLU A 79 9.66 -16.28 -5.78
CA GLU A 79 10.59 -15.29 -5.22
C GLU A 79 11.97 -15.86 -4.87
N LEU A 80 12.10 -17.17 -4.57
CA LEU A 80 13.38 -17.76 -4.16
C LEU A 80 14.20 -18.39 -5.30
N GLY A 81 13.66 -18.52 -6.50
CA GLY A 81 14.45 -18.88 -7.69
C GLY A 81 15.24 -20.18 -7.56
N TYR A 82 14.76 -21.16 -6.78
CA TYR A 82 15.32 -22.50 -6.80
C TYR A 82 14.78 -23.23 -8.03
N LYS A 83 15.63 -23.35 -9.06
CA LYS A 83 15.57 -24.43 -10.03
C LYS A 83 16.56 -25.51 -9.63
#